data_AF-A0A137NR51-F1
#
_entry.id   AF-A0A137NR51-F1
#
_cell.length_a   1.000
_cell.length_b   1.000
_cell.length_c   1.000
_cell.angle_alpha   90.00
_cell.angle_beta   90.00
_cell.angle_gamma   90.00
#
_symmetry.space_group_name_H-M   'P 1'
#
loop_
_entity.id
_entity.type
_entity.pdbx_description
1 polymer ?
#
loop_
_entity_poly.entity_id
_entity_poly.type
_entity_poly.pdbx_seq_one_letter_code
_entity_poly.pdbx_strand_id
1 'polypeptide(L)'
;DYLPKSGEEIIHLKVWCPSKFQLNLACLLSPANLFIHYYFTYTNWYSLSALNLAIILQNLLLKTQFEQLIKDKQLIHSQLINEYNVKFVNNLFKRTEVKSTQTDSDLIEFEVDKELDKRREQLHNTENCEHLVSAKKYKSKSPLNPFQTGRYYPNIS
;
A
#
# COMPACT_ATOMS: atom_id res chain seq x y z
N ASP A 1 -15.28 -16.87 -16.69
CA ASP A 1 -14.87 -17.66 -17.87
C ASP A 1 -14.25 -16.77 -18.93
N TYR A 2 -12.93 -16.80 -19.03
CA TYR A 2 -12.18 -16.11 -20.08
C TYR A 2 -11.96 -17.10 -21.22
N LEU A 3 -12.75 -16.98 -22.29
CA LEU A 3 -12.51 -17.75 -23.51
C LEU A 3 -11.37 -17.07 -24.29
N PRO A 4 -10.31 -17.80 -24.68
CA PRO A 4 -9.20 -17.24 -25.45
C PRO A 4 -9.69 -16.76 -26.82
N LYS A 5 -9.15 -15.63 -27.29
CA LYS A 5 -9.33 -15.20 -28.68
C LYS A 5 -8.61 -16.19 -29.60
N SER A 6 -9.21 -16.46 -30.76
CA SER A 6 -8.66 -17.36 -31.80
C SER A 6 -7.28 -16.86 -32.23
N GLY A 7 -6.21 -17.50 -31.72
CA GLY A 7 -4.82 -17.19 -32.04
C GLY A 7 -3.83 -17.16 -30.86
N GLU A 8 -4.28 -17.14 -29.61
CA GLU A 8 -3.38 -17.14 -28.44
C GLU A 8 -3.10 -18.55 -27.90
N GLU A 9 -1.83 -18.96 -27.92
CA GLU A 9 -1.36 -20.19 -27.27
C GLU A 9 -1.17 -19.95 -25.77
N ILE A 10 -2.10 -20.45 -24.96
CA ILE A 10 -1.99 -20.36 -23.50
C ILE A 10 -1.06 -21.48 -23.00
N ILE A 11 0.14 -21.09 -22.58
CA ILE A 11 1.09 -22.01 -21.94
C ILE A 11 0.68 -22.19 -20.48
N HIS A 12 0.15 -23.37 -20.13
CA HIS A 12 -0.16 -23.73 -18.76
C HIS A 12 1.05 -24.37 -18.07
N LEU A 13 1.55 -23.73 -17.01
CA LEU A 13 2.56 -24.34 -16.15
C LEU A 13 1.89 -25.35 -15.20
N LYS A 14 2.04 -26.64 -15.49
CA LYS A 14 1.65 -27.70 -14.55
C LYS A 14 2.74 -27.87 -13.50
N VAL A 15 2.51 -27.30 -12.32
CA VAL A 15 3.41 -27.49 -11.17
C VAL A 15 3.24 -28.92 -10.64
N TRP A 16 4.35 -29.60 -10.39
CA TRP A 16 4.33 -30.93 -9.80
C TRP A 16 3.88 -30.84 -8.33
N CYS A 17 2.77 -31.51 -8.01
CA CYS A 17 2.22 -31.60 -6.65
C CYS A 17 2.29 -33.06 -6.16
N PRO A 18 3.42 -33.49 -5.57
CA PRO A 18 3.54 -34.85 -5.08
C PRO A 18 2.57 -35.12 -3.93
N SER A 19 1.96 -36.30 -3.92
CA SER A 19 1.21 -36.78 -2.76
C SER A 19 2.15 -36.98 -1.57
N LYS A 20 1.64 -36.84 -0.34
CA LYS A 20 2.40 -37.11 0.90
C LYS A 20 3.05 -38.49 0.89
N PHE A 21 2.36 -39.48 0.30
CA PHE A 21 2.90 -40.83 0.13
C PHE A 21 4.11 -40.85 -0.80
N GLN A 22 4.02 -40.20 -1.96
CA GLN A 22 5.13 -40.12 -2.93
C GLN A 22 6.34 -39.40 -2.34
N LEU A 23 6.11 -38.36 -1.54
CA LEU A 23 7.17 -37.60 -0.88
C LEU A 23 7.87 -38.45 0.19
N ASN A 24 7.11 -39.20 1.00
CA ASN A 24 7.68 -40.13 1.99
C ASN A 24 8.46 -41.27 1.31
N LEU A 25 7.93 -41.82 0.22
CA LEU A 25 8.59 -42.85 -0.56
C LEU A 25 9.90 -42.34 -1.16
N ALA A 26 9.93 -41.10 -1.68
CA ALA A 26 11.14 -40.47 -2.18
C ALA A 26 12.20 -40.23 -1.09
N CYS A 27 11.78 -39.92 0.15
CA CYS A 27 12.70 -39.79 1.28
C CYS A 27 13.34 -41.14 1.65
N LEU A 28 12.58 -42.24 1.54
CA LEU A 28 13.07 -43.60 1.81
C LEU A 28 13.95 -44.13 0.67
N LEU A 29 13.52 -43.93 -0.58
CA LEU A 29 14.21 -44.36 -1.81
C LEU A 29 15.10 -43.25 -2.40
N SER A 30 15.71 -42.42 -1.54
CA SER A 30 16.70 -41.45 -2.00
C SER A 30 17.83 -42.15 -2.76
N PRO A 31 18.36 -41.57 -3.86
CA PRO A 31 19.50 -42.14 -4.58
C PRO A 31 20.68 -42.51 -3.66
N ALA A 32 20.88 -41.74 -2.58
CA ALA A 32 21.88 -42.03 -1.57
C ALA A 32 21.65 -43.39 -0.86
N ASN A 33 20.39 -43.73 -0.55
CA ASN A 33 20.05 -45.00 0.08
C ASN A 33 20.22 -46.18 -0.88
N LEU A 34 19.95 -45.97 -2.18
CA LEU A 34 20.24 -46.95 -3.23
C LEU A 34 21.74 -47.26 -3.33
N PHE A 35 22.59 -46.23 -3.28
CA PHE A 35 24.05 -46.44 -3.23
C PHE A 35 24.48 -47.24 -2.00
N ILE A 36 23.91 -46.96 -0.83
CA ILE A 36 24.23 -47.71 0.39
C ILE A 36 23.81 -49.16 0.29
N HIS A 37 22.64 -49.44 -0.30
CA HIS A 37 22.20 -50.81 -0.56
C HIS A 37 23.11 -51.54 -1.56
N TYR A 38 23.63 -50.83 -2.57
CA TYR A 38 24.55 -51.42 -3.55
C TYR A 38 25.87 -51.90 -2.91
N TYR A 39 26.39 -51.17 -1.92
CA TYR A 39 27.61 -51.55 -1.20
C TYR A 39 27.35 -52.40 0.06
N PHE A 40 26.10 -52.83 0.29
CA PHE A 40 25.72 -53.54 1.50
C PHE A 40 26.35 -54.94 1.53
N THR A 41 27.27 -55.14 2.49
CA THR A 41 27.99 -56.40 2.70
C THR A 41 27.81 -56.86 4.15
N TYR A 42 27.77 -58.18 4.38
CA TYR A 42 27.57 -58.76 5.72
C TYR A 42 28.64 -58.33 6.74
N THR A 43 29.86 -57.97 6.31
CA THR A 43 30.93 -57.50 7.19
C THR A 43 30.69 -56.08 7.72
N ASN A 44 30.04 -55.21 6.94
CA ASN A 44 29.90 -53.77 7.22
C ASN A 44 28.45 -53.37 7.53
N TRP A 45 27.58 -54.34 7.82
CA TRP A 45 26.14 -54.13 7.94
C TRP A 45 25.77 -53.11 9.02
N TYR A 46 26.49 -53.08 10.15
CA TYR A 46 26.19 -52.19 11.28
C TYR A 46 26.46 -50.72 10.93
N SER A 47 27.64 -50.42 10.34
CA SER A 47 28.01 -49.06 9.93
C SER A 47 27.11 -48.54 8.81
N LEU A 48 26.82 -49.39 7.81
CA LEU A 48 25.98 -49.00 6.67
C LEU A 48 24.51 -48.82 7.07
N SER A 49 24.01 -49.64 8.00
CA SER A 49 22.65 -49.47 8.53
C SER A 49 22.50 -48.17 9.33
N ALA A 50 23.51 -47.83 10.16
CA ALA A 50 23.52 -46.57 10.89
C ALA A 50 23.56 -45.35 9.94
N LEU A 51 24.38 -45.42 8.89
CA LEU A 51 24.45 -44.39 7.86
C LEU A 51 23.13 -44.24 7.10
N ASN A 52 22.51 -45.35 6.71
CA ASN A 52 21.21 -45.36 6.05
C ASN A 52 20.13 -44.69 6.91
N LEU A 53 20.06 -45.04 8.19
CA LEU A 53 19.13 -44.42 9.14
C LEU A 53 19.37 -42.91 9.28
N ALA A 54 20.64 -42.49 9.37
CA ALA A 54 20.99 -41.07 9.45
C ALA A 54 20.53 -40.29 8.22
N ILE A 55 20.70 -40.85 7.01
CA ILE A 55 20.26 -40.22 5.76
C ILE A 55 18.74 -40.15 5.67
N ILE A 56 18.03 -41.22 6.06
CA ILE A 56 16.57 -41.19 6.10
C ILE A 56 16.09 -40.08 7.04
N LEU A 57 16.68 -39.98 8.24
CA LEU A 57 16.33 -38.96 9.22
C LEU A 57 16.62 -37.56 8.68
N GLN A 58 17.77 -37.35 8.04
CA GLN A 58 18.11 -36.07 7.41
C GLN A 58 17.10 -35.68 6.31
N ASN A 59 16.72 -36.62 5.44
CA ASN A 59 15.72 -36.37 4.40
C ASN A 59 14.34 -36.04 4.99
N LEU A 60 13.94 -36.70 6.09
CA LEU A 60 12.68 -36.40 6.78
C LEU A 60 12.69 -35.01 7.41
N LEU A 61 13.81 -34.58 8.00
CA LEU A 61 13.95 -33.21 8.50
C LEU A 61 13.92 -32.19 7.37
N LEU A 62 14.60 -32.46 6.26
CA LEU A 62 14.59 -31.58 5.10
C LEU A 62 13.16 -31.44 4.53
N LYS A 63 12.43 -32.55 4.47
CA LYS A 63 11.03 -32.58 4.06
C LYS A 63 10.15 -31.69 4.93
N THR A 64 10.26 -31.78 6.27
CA THR A 64 9.40 -30.98 7.17
C THR A 64 9.68 -29.48 7.03
N GLN A 65 10.95 -29.10 6.92
CA GLN A 65 11.37 -27.72 6.69
C GLN A 65 10.84 -27.20 5.34
N PHE A 66 10.91 -28.01 4.30
CA PHE A 66 10.38 -27.67 2.99
C PHE A 66 8.86 -27.50 2.99
N GLU A 67 8.12 -28.40 3.66
CA GLU A 67 6.67 -28.28 3.82
C GLU A 67 6.28 -27.02 4.60
N GLN A 68 7.02 -26.66 5.64
CA GLN A 68 6.83 -25.42 6.39
C GLN A 68 7.04 -24.20 5.49
N LEU A 69 8.16 -24.17 4.75
CA LEU A 69 8.47 -23.07 3.83
C LEU A 69 7.38 -22.86 2.77
N ILE A 70 6.81 -23.95 2.22
CA ILE A 70 5.72 -23.83 1.25
C ILE A 70 4.48 -23.21 1.90
N LYS A 71 4.10 -23.67 3.09
CA LYS A 71 2.94 -23.14 3.81
C LYS A 71 3.10 -21.66 4.12
N ASP A 72 4.27 -21.27 4.58
CA ASP A 72 4.57 -19.87 4.90
C ASP A 72 4.48 -18.99 3.66
N LYS A 73 5.05 -19.43 2.53
CA LYS A 73 4.92 -18.73 1.24
C LYS A 73 3.46 -18.60 0.83
N GLN A 74 2.68 -19.69 0.91
CA GLN A 74 1.25 -19.67 0.56
C GLN A 74 0.47 -18.67 1.42
N LEU A 75 0.75 -18.64 2.72
CA LEU A 75 0.10 -17.71 3.65
C LEU A 75 0.43 -16.26 3.31
N ILE A 76 1.71 -15.94 3.11
CA ILE A 76 2.14 -14.58 2.74
C ILE A 76 1.49 -14.15 1.42
N HIS A 77 1.50 -15.02 0.40
CA HIS A 77 0.86 -14.74 -0.87
C HIS A 77 -0.65 -14.50 -0.72
N SER A 78 -1.34 -15.29 0.11
CA SER A 78 -2.77 -15.12 0.37
C SER A 78 -3.10 -13.80 1.07
N GLN A 79 -2.23 -13.36 1.99
CA GLN A 79 -2.40 -12.08 2.67
C GLN A 79 -2.13 -10.91 1.73
N LEU A 80 -1.05 -11.01 0.94
CA LEU A 80 -0.65 -9.97 0.00
C LEU A 80 -1.71 -9.77 -1.08
N ILE A 81 -2.27 -10.84 -1.65
CA ILE A 81 -3.35 -10.71 -2.64
C ILE A 81 -4.63 -10.12 -2.02
N ASN A 82 -4.94 -10.46 -0.77
CA ASN A 82 -6.09 -9.91 -0.07
C ASN A 82 -5.91 -8.41 0.20
N GLU A 83 -4.75 -8.00 0.71
CA GLU A 83 -4.43 -6.59 0.94
C GLU A 83 -4.43 -5.79 -0.36
N TYR A 84 -3.86 -6.36 -1.43
CA TYR A 84 -3.89 -5.77 -2.76
C TYR A 84 -5.33 -5.55 -3.26
N ASN A 85 -6.19 -6.56 -3.12
CA ASN A 85 -7.59 -6.46 -3.53
C ASN A 85 -8.35 -5.39 -2.73
N VAL A 86 -8.15 -5.33 -1.41
CA VAL A 86 -8.80 -4.32 -0.57
C VAL A 86 -8.32 -2.90 -0.90
N LYS A 87 -7.01 -2.70 -1.06
CA LYS A 87 -6.43 -1.37 -1.26
C LYS A 87 -6.60 -0.82 -2.67
N PHE A 88 -6.46 -1.67 -3.69
CA PHE A 88 -6.41 -1.23 -5.08
C PHE A 88 -7.65 -1.65 -5.83
N VAL A 89 -7.99 -2.95 -5.84
CA VAL A 89 -9.09 -3.45 -6.67
C VAL A 89 -10.45 -2.88 -6.22
N ASN A 90 -10.75 -2.94 -4.93
CA ASN A 90 -12.04 -2.47 -4.41
C ASN A 90 -12.14 -0.94 -4.39
N ASN A 91 -11.02 -0.22 -4.23
CA ASN A 91 -11.02 1.24 -4.25
C ASN A 91 -11.08 1.83 -5.66
N LEU A 92 -10.72 1.08 -6.72
CA LEU A 92 -10.93 1.52 -8.10
C LEU A 92 -12.42 1.75 -8.43
N PHE A 93 -13.33 1.08 -7.71
CA PHE A 93 -14.77 1.23 -7.87
C PHE A 93 -15.40 2.18 -6.85
N LYS A 94 -14.61 2.72 -5.91
CA LYS A 94 -15.11 3.66 -4.91
C LYS A 94 -15.09 5.06 -5.51
N ARG A 95 -16.26 5.69 -5.66
CA ARG A 95 -16.35 7.09 -6.09
C ARG A 95 -15.57 7.96 -5.10
N THR A 96 -14.46 8.56 -5.54
CA THR A 96 -13.69 9.48 -4.70
C THR A 96 -14.56 10.71 -4.45
N GLU A 97 -15.10 10.85 -3.24
CA GLU A 97 -15.68 12.11 -2.80
C GLU A 97 -14.53 13.11 -2.65
N VAL A 98 -14.53 14.14 -3.49
CA VAL A 98 -13.58 15.24 -3.40
C VAL A 98 -13.88 15.99 -2.10
N LYS A 99 -13.14 15.67 -1.04
CA LYS A 99 -13.16 16.46 0.18
C LYS A 99 -12.27 17.67 -0.04
N SER A 100 -12.87 18.76 -0.49
CA SER A 100 -12.23 20.07 -0.44
C SER A 100 -12.05 20.44 1.03
N THR A 101 -10.83 20.71 1.47
CA THR A 101 -10.61 21.45 2.71
C THR A 101 -11.04 22.88 2.46
N GLN A 102 -12.28 23.20 2.83
CA GLN A 102 -12.70 24.59 2.94
C GLN A 102 -11.93 25.16 4.13
N THR A 103 -10.99 26.08 3.87
CA THR A 103 -10.52 26.97 4.92
C THR A 103 -11.74 27.72 5.42
N ASP A 104 -12.07 27.53 6.69
CA ASP A 104 -13.24 28.11 7.33
C ASP A 104 -13.19 29.62 7.12
N SER A 105 -14.02 30.13 6.20
CA SER A 105 -13.97 31.54 5.80
C SER A 105 -14.40 32.43 6.96
N ASP A 106 -15.15 31.87 7.90
CA ASP A 106 -15.60 32.50 9.16
C ASP A 106 -14.43 32.78 10.11
N LEU A 107 -13.39 31.94 10.13
CA LEU A 107 -12.16 32.20 10.91
C LEU A 107 -11.35 33.34 10.28
N ILE A 108 -11.33 33.42 8.94
CA ILE A 108 -10.63 34.50 8.23
C ILE A 108 -11.38 35.82 8.44
N GLU A 109 -12.71 35.84 8.37
CA GLU A 109 -13.52 37.04 8.59
C GLU A 109 -13.37 37.57 10.03
N PHE A 110 -13.35 36.69 11.02
CA PHE A 110 -13.14 37.08 12.42
C PHE A 110 -11.73 37.64 12.70
N GLU A 111 -10.68 37.09 12.08
CA GLU A 111 -9.31 37.61 12.21
C GLU A 111 -9.17 38.97 11.51
N VAL A 112 -9.82 39.15 10.36
CA VAL A 112 -9.85 40.42 9.62
C VAL A 112 -10.58 41.50 10.42
N ASP A 113 -11.73 41.19 11.01
CA ASP A 113 -12.50 42.15 11.83
C ASP A 113 -11.74 42.58 13.08
N LYS A 114 -11.07 41.64 13.75
CA LYS A 114 -10.25 41.94 14.94
C LYS A 114 -9.05 42.83 14.63
N GLU A 115 -8.45 42.67 13.45
CA GLU A 115 -7.35 43.52 13.00
C GLU A 115 -7.83 44.91 12.54
N LEU A 116 -9.03 45.00 11.96
CA LEU A 116 -9.67 46.27 11.63
C LEU A 116 -10.02 47.08 12.87
N ASP A 117 -10.52 46.45 13.94
CA ASP A 117 -10.84 47.13 15.19
C ASP A 117 -9.58 47.69 15.88
N LYS A 118 -8.48 46.92 15.91
CA LYS A 118 -7.18 47.43 16.39
C LYS A 118 -6.70 48.63 15.59
N ARG A 119 -6.86 48.61 14.27
CA ARG A 119 -6.48 49.76 13.42
C ARG A 119 -7.37 50.98 13.69
N ARG A 120 -8.66 50.81 13.96
CA ARG A 120 -9.57 51.91 14.34
C ARG A 120 -9.19 52.54 15.67
N GLU A 121 -8.84 51.73 16.68
CA GLU A 121 -8.37 52.23 17.98
C GLU A 121 -7.05 53.01 17.85
N GLN A 122 -6.12 52.54 17.01
CA GLN A 122 -4.89 53.26 16.71
C GLN A 122 -5.16 54.59 16.01
N LEU A 123 -6.09 54.62 15.05
CA LEU A 123 -6.50 55.83 14.33
C LEU A 123 -7.08 56.89 15.28
N HIS A 124 -7.94 56.46 16.21
CA HIS A 124 -8.56 57.34 17.20
C HIS A 124 -7.53 57.94 18.19
N ASN A 125 -6.47 57.19 18.49
CA ASN A 125 -5.34 57.68 19.28
C ASN A 125 -4.43 58.63 18.49
N THR A 126 -4.23 58.40 17.19
CA THR A 126 -3.49 59.34 16.33
C THR A 126 -4.24 60.62 16.02
N GLU A 127 -5.57 60.60 15.83
CA GLU A 127 -6.36 61.83 15.61
C GLU A 127 -6.34 62.76 16.83
N ASN A 128 -6.32 62.19 18.05
CA ASN A 128 -6.11 62.96 19.27
C ASN A 128 -4.68 63.56 19.37
N CYS A 129 -3.71 63.02 18.65
CA CYS A 129 -2.35 63.57 18.54
C CYS A 129 -2.20 64.52 17.34
N GLU A 130 -2.97 64.38 16.27
CA GLU A 130 -2.92 65.23 15.07
C GLU A 130 -3.66 66.56 15.24
N HIS A 131 -4.57 66.69 16.22
CA HIS A 131 -5.07 68.02 16.63
C HIS A 131 -3.98 68.92 17.23
N LEU A 132 -2.79 68.39 17.55
CA LEU A 132 -1.63 69.16 18.00
C LEU A 132 -0.48 69.21 16.98
N VAL A 133 -0.53 68.46 15.86
CA VAL A 133 0.55 68.42 14.88
C VAL A 133 -0.03 68.26 13.47
N SER A 134 0.23 69.23 12.59
CA SER A 134 -0.14 69.28 11.15
C SER A 134 -1.48 69.93 10.79
N ALA A 135 -1.61 71.20 11.20
CA ALA A 135 -1.78 72.24 10.20
C ALA A 135 -0.64 72.17 9.16
N LYS A 136 -0.72 71.24 8.19
CA LYS A 136 0.04 71.25 6.93
C LYS A 136 -0.30 70.03 6.07
N LYS A 137 -0.72 70.33 4.82
CA LYS A 137 -0.38 69.63 3.58
C LYS A 137 -1.44 68.71 2.93
N TYR A 138 -2.31 69.37 2.17
CA TYR A 138 -2.61 69.13 0.73
C TYR A 138 -2.79 67.69 0.19
N LYS A 139 -4.02 67.44 -0.29
CA LYS A 139 -4.38 67.14 -1.70
C LYS A 139 -3.81 65.86 -2.32
N SER A 140 -4.68 64.89 -2.65
CA SER A 140 -4.76 64.26 -4.00
C SER A 140 -5.58 62.95 -4.04
N LYS A 141 -6.66 62.99 -4.83
CA LYS A 141 -7.17 61.97 -5.78
C LYS A 141 -7.66 60.59 -5.29
N SER A 142 -8.98 60.39 -5.45
CA SER A 142 -9.64 59.16 -5.93
C SER A 142 -9.11 58.78 -7.34
N PRO A 143 -9.29 57.55 -7.89
CA PRO A 143 -10.64 56.97 -8.09
C PRO A 143 -10.80 55.43 -8.32
N LEU A 144 -12.07 55.01 -8.57
CA LEU A 144 -12.58 53.90 -9.43
C LEU A 144 -12.23 52.44 -9.03
N ASN A 145 -13.06 51.38 -9.11
CA ASN A 145 -14.51 51.08 -9.26
C ASN A 145 -14.64 49.54 -9.00
N PRO A 146 -15.81 48.99 -8.67
CA PRO A 146 -16.00 47.58 -8.31
C PRO A 146 -16.31 46.70 -9.54
N PHE A 147 -15.65 45.53 -9.64
CA PHE A 147 -15.92 44.56 -10.70
C PHE A 147 -17.01 43.56 -10.26
N GLN A 148 -17.96 43.37 -11.17
CA GLN A 148 -19.24 42.71 -10.97
C GLN A 148 -19.18 41.17 -10.99
N THR A 149 -20.15 40.57 -10.30
CA THR A 149 -20.46 39.14 -10.27
C THR A 149 -21.21 38.68 -11.52
N GLY A 150 -20.79 37.56 -12.09
CA GLY A 150 -21.50 36.87 -13.18
C GLY A 150 -21.94 35.48 -12.76
N ARG A 151 -23.26 35.24 -12.69
CA ARG A 151 -23.88 33.91 -12.77
C ARG A 151 -24.21 33.62 -14.24
N TYR A 152 -24.09 32.36 -14.68
CA TYR A 152 -25.04 31.61 -15.52
C TYR A 152 -24.37 30.31 -15.99
N TYR A 153 -25.04 29.16 -15.80
CA TYR A 153 -24.84 27.97 -16.63
C TYR A 153 -26.22 27.41 -17.01
N PRO A 154 -26.42 26.99 -18.27
CA PRO A 154 -27.69 26.46 -18.74
C PRO A 154 -27.80 24.95 -18.57
N ASN A 155 -29.05 24.50 -18.46
CA ASN A 155 -29.48 23.10 -18.63
C ASN A 155 -29.06 22.56 -19.99
N ILE A 156 -28.62 21.30 -20.00
CA ILE A 156 -28.58 20.46 -21.20
C ILE A 156 -29.27 19.14 -20.85
N SER A 157 -30.18 18.78 -21.74
CA SER A 157 -31.00 17.58 -21.89
C SER A 157 -30.29 16.25 -21.62
#